data_AF-A0A3D2EN02-F1
#
_entry.id   AF-A0A3D2EN02-F1
#
_cell.length_a   1.000
_cell.length_b   1.000
_cell.length_c   1.000
_cell.angle_alpha   90.00
_cell.angle_beta   90.00
_cell.angle_gamma   90.00
#
_symmetry.space_group_name_H-M   'P 1'
#
loop_
_entity.id
_entity.type
_entity.pdbx_description
1 polymer ?
#
loop_
_entity_poly.entity_id
_entity_poly.type
_entity_poly.pdbx_seq_one_letter_code
_entity_poly.pdbx_strand_id
1 'polypeptide(L)' 'ADAARLEPHPAHAHLEMTRDWMDHVQPGRGLITHMSEGLDYAQTLADTQDFVEPAYDGLVLEIGK' A
#
# COMPACT_ATOMS: atom_id res chain seq x y z
N ALA A 1 2.01 -3.95 2.72
CA ALA A 1 0.84 -4.01 3.61
C ALA A 1 -0.42 -4.20 2.79
N ASP A 2 -1.43 -4.85 3.35
CA ASP A 2 -2.75 -5.00 2.75
C ASP A 2 -3.45 -3.63 2.70
N ALA A 3 -4.11 -3.27 1.59
CA ALA A 3 -5.14 -2.25 1.56
C ALA A 3 -6.22 -2.68 0.56
N ALA A 4 -7.34 -3.20 1.05
CA ALA A 4 -8.39 -3.71 0.18
C ALA A 4 -9.23 -2.62 -0.46
N ARG A 5 -9.46 -1.49 0.22
CA ARG A 5 -10.31 -0.39 -0.27
C ARG A 5 -10.06 0.90 0.51
N LEU A 6 -10.73 1.98 0.11
CA LEU A 6 -10.70 3.25 0.84
C LEU A 6 -11.43 3.16 2.21
N GLU A 7 -12.61 2.54 2.23
CA GLU A 7 -13.48 2.46 3.42
C GLU A 7 -13.12 1.30 4.38
N PRO A 8 -13.34 1.43 5.70
CA PRO A 8 -13.02 0.37 6.67
C PRO A 8 -13.68 -0.99 6.34
N HIS A 9 -12.92 -2.09 6.32
CA HIS A 9 -13.42 -3.46 6.07
C HIS A 9 -13.20 -4.36 7.31
N PRO A 10 -14.14 -5.26 7.66
CA PRO A 10 -14.03 -6.08 8.87
C PRO A 10 -12.87 -7.08 8.84
N ALA A 11 -12.39 -7.48 7.66
CA ALA A 11 -11.38 -8.53 7.50
C ALA A 11 -10.05 -8.05 6.91
N HIS A 12 -10.00 -6.83 6.37
CA HIS A 12 -8.84 -6.33 5.64
C HIS A 12 -8.56 -4.89 6.04
N ALA A 13 -7.28 -4.50 6.01
CA ALA A 13 -6.93 -3.11 6.18
C ALA A 13 -7.50 -2.27 5.03
N HIS A 14 -7.88 -1.03 5.36
CA HIS A 14 -8.25 -0.01 4.38
C HIS A 14 -7.06 0.96 4.21
N LEU A 15 -7.11 1.81 3.19
CA LEU A 15 -5.96 2.63 2.81
C LEU A 15 -5.46 3.54 3.94
N GLU A 16 -6.36 4.18 4.69
CA GLU A 16 -5.98 5.08 5.81
C GLU A 16 -5.25 4.32 6.92
N MET A 17 -5.82 3.22 7.43
CA MET A 17 -5.13 2.36 8.41
C MET A 17 -3.77 1.86 7.90
N THR A 18 -3.67 1.57 6.59
CA THR A 18 -2.42 1.12 5.98
C THR A 18 -1.36 2.22 6.02
N ARG A 19 -1.76 3.46 5.68
CA ARG A 19 -0.91 4.64 5.73
C ARG A 19 -0.44 4.94 7.16
N ASP A 20 -1.33 4.83 8.15
CA ASP A 20 -0.98 5.03 9.55
C ASP A 20 0.11 4.04 10.01
N TRP A 21 0.01 2.78 9.59
CA TRP A 21 1.03 1.78 9.89
C TRP A 21 2.35 2.04 9.16
N MET A 22 2.30 2.48 7.90
CA MET A 22 3.51 2.89 7.18
C MET A 22 4.18 4.08 7.86
N ASP A 23 3.38 5.03 8.34
CA ASP A 23 3.88 6.19 9.07
C ASP A 23 4.47 5.81 10.44
N HIS A 24 3.91 4.81 11.12
CA HIS A 24 4.46 4.31 12.37
C HIS A 24 5.78 3.54 12.18
N VAL A 25 5.85 2.67 11.17
CA VAL A 25 7.00 1.76 10.96
C VAL A 25 8.15 2.44 10.23
N GLN A 26 7.86 3.41 9.34
CA GLN A 26 8.86 4.11 8.51
C GLN A 26 9.80 3.15 7.76
N PRO A 27 9.28 2.22 6.92
CA PRO A 27 10.13 1.35 6.12
C PRO A 27 10.93 2.15 5.08
N GLY A 28 12.10 1.64 4.68
CA GLY A 28 12.88 2.26 3.60
C GLY A 28 12.17 2.25 2.23
N ARG A 29 11.28 1.27 2.00
CA ARG A 29 10.34 1.20 0.87
C ARG A 29 9.10 0.41 1.29
N GLY A 30 7.93 1.04 1.21
CA GLY A 30 6.63 0.45 1.50
C GLY A 30 5.91 0.02 0.22
N LEU A 31 5.32 -1.16 0.24
CA LEU A 31 4.52 -1.68 -0.88
C LEU A 31 3.11 -2.01 -0.42
N ILE A 32 2.10 -1.49 -1.11
CA ILE A 32 0.69 -1.82 -0.85
C ILE A 32 0.25 -2.97 -1.77
N THR A 33 -0.47 -3.96 -1.25
CA THR A 33 -0.98 -5.11 -2.02
C THR A 33 -2.42 -5.46 -1.62
N HIS A 34 -2.97 -6.50 -2.24
CA HIS A 34 -4.34 -6.97 -2.02
C HIS A 34 -5.38 -5.87 -2.31
N MET A 35 -5.17 -5.14 -3.41
CA MET A 35 -5.96 -3.96 -3.76
C MET A 35 -7.27 -4.30 -4.49
N SER A 36 -8.32 -3.62 -4.03
CA SER A 36 -9.61 -3.40 -4.66
C SER A 36 -9.60 -3.03 -6.14
N GLU A 37 -10.68 -3.27 -6.88
CA GLU A 37 -10.99 -2.47 -8.08
C GLU A 37 -11.22 -0.98 -7.73
N GLY A 38 -11.56 -0.67 -6.48
CA GLY A 38 -11.75 0.69 -5.98
C GLY A 38 -10.46 1.45 -5.66
N LEU A 39 -9.29 0.83 -5.76
CA LEU A 39 -7.99 1.46 -5.56
C LEU A 39 -7.26 1.51 -6.90
N ASP A 40 -7.49 2.58 -7.65
CA ASP A 40 -6.72 2.86 -8.86
C ASP A 40 -5.24 3.05 -8.52
N TYR A 41 -4.36 2.49 -9.35
CA TYR A 41 -2.91 2.50 -9.10
C TYR A 41 -2.35 3.93 -9.03
N ALA A 42 -2.64 4.77 -10.04
CA ALA A 42 -2.05 6.10 -10.14
C ALA A 42 -2.58 7.02 -9.05
N GLN A 43 -3.87 6.92 -8.74
CA GLN A 43 -4.48 7.66 -7.65
C GLN A 43 -3.91 7.21 -6.29
N THR A 44 -3.83 5.90 -6.04
CA THR A 44 -3.30 5.37 -4.78
C THR A 44 -1.85 5.78 -4.58
N LEU A 45 -1.02 5.73 -5.62
CA LEU A 45 0.37 6.20 -5.58
C LEU A 45 0.47 7.69 -5.21
N ALA A 46 -0.41 8.52 -5.78
CA ALA A 46 -0.45 9.95 -5.48
C ALA A 46 -0.95 10.25 -4.06
N ASP A 47 -1.76 9.36 -3.48
CA ASP A 47 -2.38 9.54 -2.16
C ASP A 47 -1.56 8.91 -1.01
N THR A 48 -0.43 8.28 -1.31
CA THR A 48 0.46 7.64 -0.33
C THR A 48 1.74 8.45 -0.09
N GLN A 49 2.48 8.12 0.97
CA GLN A 49 3.76 8.76 1.28
C GLN A 49 4.81 8.47 0.19
N ASP A 50 5.81 9.35 0.03
CA ASP A 50 6.86 9.23 -1.02
C ASP A 50 7.62 7.90 -1.02
N PHE A 51 7.73 7.23 0.14
CA PHE A 51 8.40 5.94 0.27
C PHE A 51 7.45 4.75 0.10
N VAL A 52 6.17 4.98 -0.20
CA VAL A 52 5.13 3.98 -0.34
C VAL A 52 4.60 3.99 -1.77
N GLU A 53 4.47 2.81 -2.37
CA GLU A 53 3.85 2.66 -3.69
C GLU A 53 2.94 1.42 -3.74
N PRO A 54 1.93 1.40 -4.62
CA PRO A 54 1.17 0.19 -4.89
C PRO A 54 2.05 -0.84 -5.59
N ALA A 55 1.99 -2.09 -5.13
CA ALA A 55 2.56 -3.22 -5.85
C ALA A 55 1.67 -3.59 -7.04
N TYR A 56 2.28 -4.23 -8.03
CA TYR A 56 1.60 -4.72 -9.22
C TYR A 56 2.08 -6.13 -9.58
N ASP A 57 1.26 -6.85 -10.33
CA ASP A 57 1.59 -8.18 -10.79
C ASP A 57 2.86 -8.15 -11.66
N GLY A 58 3.86 -8.94 -11.27
CA GLY A 58 5.17 -8.95 -11.92
C GLY A 58 6.17 -7.93 -11.37
N LEU A 59 5.85 -7.20 -10.29
CA LEU A 59 6.83 -6.41 -9.55
C LEU A 59 7.95 -7.33 -9.02
N VAL A 60 9.19 -7.03 -9.42
CA VAL A 60 10.40 -7.73 -8.97
C VAL A 60 11.15 -6.85 -7.98
N LEU A 61 11.56 -7.42 -6.86
CA LEU A 61 12.40 -6.76 -5.86
C LEU A 61 13.77 -7.42 -5.80
N GLU A 62 14.80 -6.61 -5.98
CA GLU A 62 16.18 -7.00 -5.67
C GLU A 62 16.49 -6.56 -4.24
N ILE A 63 16.74 -7.53 -3.36
CA ILE A 63 17.10 -7.27 -1.97
C ILE A 63 18.60 -7.43 -1.83
N GLY A 64 19.26 -6.41 -1.29
CA GLY A 64 20.69 -6.47 -0.94
C GLY A 64 20.97 -7.57 0.10
N LYS A 65 22.21 -8.05 0.16
CA LYS A 65 22.66 -8.95 1.23
C LYS A 65 22.81 -8.23 2.56
#